data_AF-A0AAV0MBG7-F1
#
_entry.id   AF-A0AAV0MBG7-F1
#
_cell.length_a   1.000
_cell.length_b   1.000
_cell.length_c   1.000
_cell.angle_alpha   90.00
_cell.angle_beta   90.00
_cell.angle_gamma   90.00
#
_symmetry.space_group_name_H-M   'P 1'
#
loop_
_entity.id
_entity.type
_entity.pdbx_description
1 polymer ?
#
loop_
_entity_poly.entity_id
_entity_poly.type
_entity_poly.pdbx_seq_one_letter_code
_entity_poly.pdbx_strand_id
1 'polypeptide(L)'
;MPLEVGTDRRLLAIAANVTAGMKVPVHFNNITRLSEYRKDAHTSVHTIRQGKMLSPEQQADPATYADCIHWCLPGLPDTWNEFIYTRIISRS
;
A
#
# COMPACT_ATOMS: atom_id res chain seq x y z
N MET A 1 -0.39 -14.70 -13.45
CA MET A 1 0.61 -13.63 -13.67
C MET A 1 0.39 -12.52 -12.65
N PRO A 2 1.45 -11.83 -12.19
CA PRO A 2 1.32 -10.56 -11.48
C PRO A 2 0.56 -9.54 -12.34
N LEU A 3 -0.15 -8.60 -11.71
CA LEU A 3 -0.67 -7.44 -12.43
C LEU A 3 0.52 -6.52 -12.78
N GLU A 4 0.59 -6.10 -14.04
CA GLU A 4 1.62 -5.17 -14.52
C GLU A 4 1.23 -3.73 -14.12
N VAL A 5 1.56 -3.34 -12.88
CA VAL A 5 1.33 -1.98 -12.36
C VAL A 5 2.62 -1.25 -11.97
N GLY A 6 3.77 -1.74 -12.49
CA GLY A 6 5.08 -1.08 -12.30
C GLY A 6 5.81 -1.40 -11.00
N THR A 7 5.31 -2.33 -10.17
CA THR A 7 6.00 -2.75 -8.96
C THR A 7 7.35 -3.43 -9.26
N ASP A 8 8.45 -2.92 -8.71
CA ASP A 8 9.76 -3.57 -8.84
C ASP A 8 9.86 -4.83 -7.97
N ARG A 9 9.63 -5.99 -8.58
CA ARG A 9 9.68 -7.29 -7.92
C ARG A 9 11.09 -7.71 -7.47
N ARG A 10 12.15 -7.08 -8.01
CA ARG A 10 13.53 -7.37 -7.60
C ARG A 10 13.76 -6.91 -6.17
N LEU A 11 13.27 -5.71 -5.82
CA LEU A 11 13.36 -5.18 -4.47
C LEU A 11 12.53 -5.99 -3.47
N LEU A 12 11.34 -6.43 -3.88
CA LEU A 12 10.51 -7.33 -3.07
C LEU A 12 11.24 -8.63 -2.75
N ALA A 13 11.88 -9.26 -3.74
CA ALA A 13 12.64 -10.49 -3.55
C ALA A 13 13.85 -10.28 -2.63
N ILE A 14 14.58 -9.16 -2.79
CA ILE A 14 15.70 -8.80 -1.90
C ILE A 14 15.21 -8.65 -0.46
N ALA A 15 14.11 -7.91 -0.22
CA ALA A 15 13.57 -7.71 1.11
C ALA A 15 13.11 -9.02 1.76
N ALA A 16 12.42 -9.89 1.02
CA ALA A 16 12.01 -11.21 1.50
C ALA A 16 13.22 -12.10 1.84
N ASN A 17 14.25 -12.13 0.99
CA ASN A 17 15.45 -12.95 1.22
C ASN A 17 16.26 -12.47 2.42
N VAL A 18 16.49 -11.15 2.53
CA VAL A 18 17.24 -10.57 3.66
C VAL A 18 16.51 -10.85 4.97
N THR A 19 15.21 -10.60 5.04
CA THR A 19 14.44 -10.81 6.28
C THR A 19 14.37 -12.29 6.69
N ALA A 20 14.34 -13.23 5.73
CA ALA A 20 14.41 -14.66 6.02
C ALA A 20 15.78 -15.11 6.58
N GLY A 21 16.87 -14.39 6.26
CA GLY A 21 18.23 -14.71 6.70
C GLY A 21 18.67 -14.04 8.01
N MET A 22 17.82 -13.24 8.65
CA MET A 22 18.18 -12.50 9.86
C MET A 22 18.26 -13.41 11.10
N LYS A 23 19.25 -13.14 11.97
CA LYS A 23 19.38 -13.83 13.28
C LYS A 23 18.19 -13.58 14.21
N VAL A 24 17.66 -12.36 14.19
CA VAL A 24 16.41 -12.01 14.89
C VAL A 24 15.25 -12.35 13.96
N PRO A 25 14.28 -13.20 14.37
CA PRO A 25 13.18 -13.59 13.50
C PRO A 25 12.35 -12.39 13.05
N VAL A 26 12.21 -12.21 11.73
CA VAL A 26 11.33 -11.21 11.12
C VAL A 26 10.23 -11.93 10.36
N HIS A 27 8.97 -11.56 10.60
CA HIS A 27 7.86 -12.02 9.78
C HIS A 27 7.65 -11.03 8.63
N PHE A 28 7.92 -11.47 7.41
CA PHE A 28 7.75 -10.63 6.22
C PHE A 28 6.26 -10.56 5.82
N ASN A 29 5.62 -9.42 6.08
CA ASN A 29 4.22 -9.21 5.69
C ASN A 29 4.13 -8.90 4.19
N ASN A 30 3.94 -9.93 3.37
CA ASN A 30 3.86 -9.79 1.91
C ASN A 30 2.50 -9.24 1.46
N ILE A 31 2.35 -7.93 1.56
CA ILE A 31 1.14 -7.19 1.16
C ILE A 31 1.11 -6.79 -0.32
N THR A 32 2.16 -7.06 -1.10
CA THR A 32 2.31 -6.46 -2.43
C THR A 32 1.23 -6.90 -3.40
N ARG A 33 1.11 -8.21 -3.67
CA ARG A 33 0.20 -8.71 -4.71
C ARG A 33 -1.28 -8.48 -4.37
N LEU A 34 -1.66 -8.63 -3.09
CA LEU A 34 -3.03 -8.33 -2.67
C LEU A 34 -3.37 -6.85 -2.85
N SER A 35 -2.39 -5.97 -2.63
CA SER A 35 -2.57 -4.51 -2.77
C SER A 35 -2.71 -4.08 -4.23
N GLU A 36 -2.03 -4.74 -5.16
CA GLU A 36 -2.14 -4.45 -6.60
C GLU A 36 -3.55 -4.69 -7.16
N TYR A 37 -4.36 -5.56 -6.54
CA TYR A 37 -5.75 -5.73 -6.92
C TYR A 37 -6.64 -4.54 -6.55
N ARG A 38 -6.18 -3.69 -5.62
CA ARG A 38 -6.98 -2.63 -4.98
C ARG A 38 -6.80 -1.25 -5.62
N LYS A 39 -6.78 -1.20 -6.95
CA LYS A 39 -6.77 0.06 -7.73
C LYS A 39 -7.90 1.05 -7.35
N ASP A 40 -8.97 0.55 -6.73
CA ASP A 40 -10.13 1.30 -6.23
C ASP A 40 -9.88 2.02 -4.90
N ALA A 41 -8.87 1.62 -4.12
CA ALA A 41 -8.72 2.06 -2.73
C ALA A 41 -7.84 3.31 -2.57
N HIS A 42 -7.32 3.86 -3.66
CA HIS A 42 -6.48 5.06 -3.62
C HIS A 42 -7.28 6.33 -3.30
N THR A 43 -6.59 7.35 -2.78
CA THR A 43 -7.22 8.65 -2.51
C THR A 43 -7.64 9.39 -3.78
N SER A 44 -6.99 9.12 -4.91
CA SER A 44 -7.23 9.83 -6.17
C SER A 44 -7.15 11.35 -5.95
N VAL A 45 -8.15 12.11 -6.37
CA VAL A 45 -8.25 13.57 -6.17
C VAL A 45 -8.88 13.96 -4.83
N HIS A 46 -9.30 13.00 -4.00
CA HIS A 46 -9.91 13.27 -2.70
C HIS A 46 -8.84 13.34 -1.60
N THR A 47 -7.84 14.18 -1.84
CA THR A 47 -6.65 14.32 -0.99
C THR A 47 -6.21 15.78 -0.87
N ILE A 48 -5.12 16.00 -0.15
CA ILE A 48 -4.48 17.30 0.01
C ILE A 48 -3.27 17.47 -0.90
N ARG A 49 -3.01 18.71 -1.33
CA ARG A 49 -1.75 19.12 -1.95
C ARG A 49 -1.23 20.35 -1.22
N GLN A 50 0.01 20.28 -0.74
CA GLN A 50 0.63 21.36 0.05
C GLN A 50 -0.23 21.78 1.27
N GLY A 51 -0.84 20.80 1.94
CA GLY A 51 -1.61 21.02 3.17
C GLY A 51 -3.05 21.51 3.00
N LYS A 52 -3.56 21.61 1.77
CA LYS A 52 -4.95 22.04 1.49
C LYS A 52 -5.66 21.04 0.60
N MET A 53 -6.98 20.94 0.77
CA MET A 53 -7.84 20.15 -0.12
C MET A 53 -7.75 20.68 -1.55
N LEU A 54 -7.77 19.77 -2.53
CA LEU A 54 -7.85 20.13 -3.94
C LEU A 54 -9.16 20.88 -4.23
N SER A 55 -9.09 21.96 -5.01
CA SER A 55 -10.28 22.71 -5.46
C SER A 55 -11.14 21.86 -6.42
N PRO A 56 -12.42 22.21 -6.65
CA PRO A 56 -13.25 21.50 -7.62
C PRO A 56 -12.63 21.41 -9.02
N GLU A 57 -11.93 22.47 -9.45
CA GLU A 57 -11.24 22.52 -10.75
C GLU A 57 -10.05 21.57 -10.79
N GLN A 58 -9.30 21.46 -9.69
CA GLN A 58 -8.20 20.51 -9.57
C GLN A 58 -8.69 19.07 -9.51
N GLN A 59 -9.80 18.81 -8.80
CA GLN A 59 -10.40 17.48 -8.75
C GLN A 59 -10.97 17.04 -10.10
N ALA A 60 -11.39 17.99 -10.94
CA ALA A 60 -11.84 17.72 -12.30
C ALA A 60 -10.72 17.29 -13.27
N ASP A 61 -9.44 17.46 -12.91
CA ASP A 61 -8.28 17.02 -13.69
C ASP A 61 -7.46 15.93 -12.94
N PRO A 62 -7.97 14.68 -12.87
CA PRO A 62 -7.27 13.61 -12.19
C PRO A 62 -5.95 13.21 -12.88
N ALA A 63 -5.77 13.49 -14.17
CA ALA A 63 -4.50 13.17 -14.86
C ALA A 63 -3.32 13.97 -14.28
N THR A 64 -3.57 15.19 -13.79
CA THR A 64 -2.57 16.05 -13.17
C THR A 64 -2.56 15.94 -11.63
N TYR A 65 -3.71 15.68 -11.00
CA TYR A 65 -3.87 15.86 -9.56
C TYR A 65 -4.17 14.58 -8.78
N ALA A 66 -4.48 13.44 -9.42
CA ALA A 66 -4.78 12.22 -8.68
C ALA A 66 -3.53 11.65 -7.99
N ASP A 67 -3.68 11.32 -6.71
CA ASP A 67 -2.72 10.53 -5.96
C ASP A 67 -3.08 9.04 -6.06
N CYS A 68 -2.27 8.31 -6.83
CA CYS A 68 -2.39 6.86 -7.05
C CYS A 68 -1.39 6.06 -6.20
N ILE A 69 -0.86 6.65 -5.11
CA ILE A 69 0.10 6.02 -4.21
C ILE A 69 -0.53 5.80 -2.84
N HIS A 70 -1.22 6.82 -2.32
CA HIS A 70 -1.83 6.79 -0.99
C HIS A 70 -3.23 6.15 -1.02
N TRP A 71 -3.70 5.75 0.15
CA TRP A 71 -4.94 4.98 0.34
C TRP A 71 -5.96 5.76 1.16
N CYS A 72 -7.23 5.63 0.83
CA CYS A 72 -8.32 6.08 1.70
C CYS A 72 -8.33 5.29 3.02
N LEU A 73 -8.88 5.92 4.06
CA LEU A 73 -9.23 5.28 5.33
C LEU A 73 -10.71 5.54 5.66
N PRO A 74 -11.49 4.51 6.04
CA PRO A 74 -11.11 3.08 6.08
C PRO A 74 -10.79 2.54 4.69
N GLY A 75 -9.91 1.54 4.60
CA GLY A 75 -9.41 1.05 3.30
C GLY A 75 -8.38 -0.07 3.37
N LEU A 76 -7.59 -0.22 2.30
CA LEU A 76 -6.59 -1.28 2.17
C LEU A 76 -5.60 -1.38 3.35
N PRO A 77 -5.09 -0.26 3.93
CA PRO A 77 -4.19 -0.35 5.08
C PRO A 77 -4.80 -1.07 6.29
N ASP A 78 -6.13 -1.12 6.41
CA ASP A 78 -6.80 -1.85 7.49
C ASP A 78 -6.53 -3.35 7.37
N THR A 79 -6.60 -3.91 6.15
CA THR A 79 -6.23 -5.32 5.89
C THR A 79 -4.75 -5.59 6.21
N TRP A 80 -3.86 -4.63 5.98
CA TRP A 80 -2.45 -4.78 6.38
C TRP A 80 -2.33 -4.88 7.91
N ASN A 81 -3.09 -4.07 8.63
CA ASN A 81 -3.16 -4.09 10.09
C ASN A 81 -3.80 -5.38 10.62
N GLU A 82 -4.77 -5.97 9.91
CA GLU A 82 -5.34 -7.27 10.28
C GLU A 82 -4.28 -8.38 10.27
N PHE A 83 -3.33 -8.38 9.33
CA PHE A 83 -2.20 -9.34 9.35
C PHE A 83 -1.29 -9.14 10.57
N ILE A 84 -1.00 -7.89 10.92
CA ILE A 84 -0.19 -7.56 12.10
C ILE A 84 -0.92 -7.99 13.37
N TYR A 85 -2.20 -7.63 13.50
CA TYR A 85 -3.05 -8.01 14.63
C TYR A 85 -3.09 -9.52 14.79
N THR A 86 -3.39 -10.27 13.72
CA THR A 86 -3.39 -11.74 13.70
C THR A 86 -2.06 -12.29 14.20
N ARG A 87 -0.95 -11.70 13.77
CA ARG A 87 0.38 -12.14 14.18
C ARG A 87 0.64 -11.93 15.67
N ILE A 88 0.22 -10.79 16.21
CA ILE A 88 0.36 -10.47 17.64
C ILE A 88 -0.48 -11.43 18.48
N ILE A 89 -1.75 -11.63 18.13
CA ILE A 89 -2.65 -12.49 18.91
C ILE A 89 -2.30 -13.99 18.78
N SER A 90 -1.71 -14.42 17.66
CA SER A 90 -1.24 -15.81 17.48
C SER A 90 -0.08 -16.21 18.43
N ARG A 91 0.52 -15.23 19.10
CA ARG A 91 1.64 -15.38 20.04
C ARG A 91 1.28 -15.01 21.48
N SER A 92 0.03 -14.61 21.70
CA SER A 92 -0.52 -14.30 23.03
C SER A 92 -0.94 -15.57 23.75
#